data_AF-A0AAE1TGR3-F1
#
_entry.id   AF-A0AAE1TGR3-F1
#
_cell.length_a   1.000
_cell.length_b   1.000
_cell.length_c   1.000
_cell.angle_alpha   90.00
_cell.angle_beta   90.00
_cell.angle_gamma   90.00
#
_symmetry.space_group_name_H-M   'P 1'
#
loop_
_entity.id
_entity.type
_entity.pdbx_description
1 polymer ?
#
loop_
_entity_poly.entity_id
_entity_poly.type
_entity_poly.pdbx_seq_one_letter_code
_entity_poly.pdbx_strand_id
1 'polypeptide(L)'
;MVCGSCRRLLSYQRGAKHVKCSCCQTVNLVLEADQVGQVKCGSCAVLLMYPYGASQVKCSSCQFVTKIEEHNKRPPWSVQQQQGKPTPPKSISKQST
;
A
#
# COMPACT_ATOMS: atom_id res chain seq x y z
N MET A 1 2.21 -10.97 -6.79
CA MET A 1 1.77 -9.62 -7.26
C MET A 1 0.75 -9.80 -8.39
N VAL A 2 -0.07 -8.80 -8.68
CA VAL A 2 -0.99 -8.83 -9.83
C VAL A 2 -0.40 -8.01 -10.97
N CYS A 3 -0.42 -8.51 -12.20
CA CYS A 3 0.04 -7.76 -13.37
C CYS A 3 -0.84 -6.52 -13.61
N GLY A 4 -0.24 -5.34 -13.74
CA GLY A 4 -0.95 -4.09 -13.98
C GLY A 4 -1.64 -3.99 -15.35
N SER A 5 -1.28 -4.86 -16.30
CA SER A 5 -1.85 -4.90 -17.64
C SER A 5 -2.93 -5.98 -17.78
N CYS A 6 -2.56 -7.26 -17.65
CA CYS A 6 -3.49 -8.38 -17.87
C CYS A 6 -4.16 -8.93 -16.60
N ARG A 7 -3.91 -8.33 -15.43
CA ARG A 7 -4.47 -8.74 -14.11
C ARG A 7 -4.15 -10.18 -13.67
N ARG A 8 -3.22 -10.87 -14.32
CA ARG A 8 -2.80 -12.23 -13.92
C ARG A 8 -1.89 -12.17 -12.69
N LEU A 9 -2.04 -13.16 -11.81
CA LEU A 9 -1.17 -13.32 -10.66
C LEU A 9 0.23 -13.77 -11.10
N LEU A 10 1.26 -13.10 -10.59
CA LEU A 10 2.67 -13.39 -10.85
C LEU A 10 3.37 -13.79 -9.54
N SER A 11 4.04 -14.94 -9.58
CA SER A 11 5.01 -15.38 -8.59
C SER A 11 6.37 -14.73 -8.87
N TYR A 12 7.09 -14.39 -7.81
CA TYR A 12 8.44 -13.83 -7.89
C TYR A 12 9.18 -14.08 -6.58
N GLN A 13 10.52 -14.04 -6.64
CA GLN A 13 11.36 -14.19 -5.46
C GLN A 13 11.42 -12.90 -4.66
N ARG A 14 11.50 -13.01 -3.32
CA ARG A 14 11.65 -11.84 -2.45
C ARG A 14 12.87 -11.02 -2.85
N GLY A 15 12.71 -9.70 -2.92
CA GLY A 15 13.75 -8.77 -3.36
C GLY A 15 13.81 -8.53 -4.87
N ALA A 16 12.99 -9.20 -5.69
CA ALA A 16 12.86 -8.84 -7.09
C ALA A 16 12.26 -7.43 -7.21
N LYS A 17 12.91 -6.54 -7.96
CA LYS A 17 12.40 -5.19 -8.24
C LYS A 17 11.44 -5.16 -9.43
N HIS A 18 11.65 -6.06 -10.39
CA HIS A 18 10.86 -6.12 -11.62
C HIS A 18 10.49 -7.57 -11.93
N VAL A 19 9.28 -7.76 -12.44
CA VAL A 19 8.77 -9.08 -12.84
C VAL A 19 8.11 -8.95 -14.21
N LYS A 20 8.63 -9.68 -15.19
CA LYS A 20 8.01 -9.79 -16.51
C LYS A 20 6.82 -10.75 -16.44
N CYS A 21 5.65 -10.28 -16.84
CA CYS A 21 4.47 -11.14 -16.96
C CYS A 21 4.69 -12.17 -18.08
N SER A 22 4.57 -13.46 -17.78
CA SER A 22 4.69 -14.52 -18.79
C SER A 22 3.54 -14.52 -19.80
N CYS A 23 2.37 -13.98 -19.43
CA CYS A 23 1.18 -13.96 -20.28
C CYS A 23 1.21 -12.80 -21.29
N CYS A 24 1.46 -11.57 -20.83
CA CYS A 24 1.37 -10.37 -21.68
C CYS A 24 2.70 -9.62 -21.85
N GLN A 25 3.80 -10.18 -21.35
CA GLN A 25 5.17 -9.64 -21.47
C GLN A 25 5.41 -8.29 -20.80
N THR A 26 4.40 -7.66 -20.20
CA THR A 26 4.54 -6.41 -19.43
C THR A 26 5.51 -6.60 -18.26
N VAL A 27 6.47 -5.69 -18.12
CA VAL A 27 7.35 -5.60 -16.96
C VAL A 27 6.62 -4.83 -15.86
N ASN A 28 6.46 -5.45 -14.70
CA ASN A 28 5.78 -4.87 -13.55
C ASN A 28 6.81 -4.53 -12.48
N LEU A 29 6.65 -3.36 -11.84
CA LEU A 29 7.43 -2.97 -10.67
C LEU A 29 6.89 -3.68 -9.43
N VAL A 30 7.79 -4.26 -8.63
CA VAL A 30 7.48 -4.84 -7.33
C VAL A 30 7.84 -3.81 -6.27
N LEU A 31 6.85 -3.46 -5.44
CA LEU A 31 7.05 -2.58 -4.29
C LEU A 31 6.97 -3.41 -3.00
N GLU A 32 7.96 -3.25 -2.14
CA GLU A 32 7.90 -3.77 -0.77
C GLU A 32 6.96 -2.90 0.08
N ALA A 33 6.55 -3.40 1.25
CA ALA A 33 5.52 -2.75 2.07
C ALA A 33 5.89 -1.33 2.54
N ASP A 34 7.17 -1.04 2.71
CA ASP A 34 7.71 0.28 3.05
C ASP A 34 7.72 1.27 1.86
N GLN A 35 7.67 0.74 0.64
CA GLN A 35 7.66 1.53 -0.60
C GLN A 35 6.25 1.82 -1.12
N VAL A 36 5.21 1.41 -0.38
CA VAL A 36 3.81 1.63 -0.74
C VAL A 36 3.16 2.65 0.19
N GLY A 37 2.75 3.77 -0.40
CA GLY A 37 1.88 4.75 0.23
C GLY A 37 0.40 4.42 0.02
N GLN A 38 -0.45 4.98 0.89
CA GLN A 38 -1.90 4.88 0.81
C GLN A 38 -2.59 6.23 0.94
N VAL A 39 -3.66 6.45 0.17
CA VAL A 39 -4.48 7.67 0.25
C VAL A 39 -5.94 7.33 -0.05
N LYS A 40 -6.90 8.00 0.60
CA LYS A 40 -8.31 7.91 0.18
C LYS A 40 -8.53 8.91 -0.95
N CYS A 41 -9.17 8.47 -2.04
CA CYS A 41 -9.55 9.37 -3.11
C CYS A 41 -10.44 10.50 -2.57
N GLY A 42 -10.12 11.75 -2.90
CA GLY A 42 -10.89 12.92 -2.46
C GLY A 42 -12.32 13.01 -3.03
N SER A 43 -12.65 12.19 -4.03
CA SER A 43 -13.98 12.18 -4.66
C SER A 43 -14.81 10.95 -4.26
N CYS A 44 -14.32 9.73 -4.53
CA CYS A 44 -15.09 8.50 -4.28
C CYS A 44 -14.67 7.74 -3.02
N ALA A 45 -13.78 8.30 -2.20
CA ALA A 45 -13.27 7.71 -0.95
C ALA A 45 -12.55 6.35 -1.07
N VAL A 46 -12.42 5.79 -2.28
CA VAL A 46 -11.68 4.53 -2.54
C VAL A 46 -10.24 4.66 -2.04
N LEU A 47 -9.76 3.63 -1.35
CA LEU A 47 -8.37 3.52 -0.91
C LEU A 47 -7.47 3.22 -2.12
N LEU A 48 -6.55 4.13 -2.40
CA LEU A 48 -5.55 4.00 -3.45
C LEU A 48 -4.21 3.62 -2.83
N MET A 49 -3.53 2.67 -3.46
CA MET A 49 -2.14 2.31 -3.16
C MET A 49 -1.25 2.88 -4.27
N TYR A 50 -0.12 3.46 -3.89
CA TYR A 50 0.76 4.15 -4.83
C TYR A 50 2.23 4.06 -4.37
N PRO A 51 3.21 4.27 -5.27
CA PRO A 51 4.62 4.37 -4.89
C PRO A 51 4.83 5.50 -3.88
N TYR A 52 5.41 5.19 -2.72
CA TYR A 52 5.64 6.20 -1.68
C TYR A 52 6.50 7.36 -2.22
N GLY A 53 6.13 8.59 -1.86
CA GLY A 53 6.79 9.81 -2.36
C GLY A 53 6.14 10.48 -3.56
N ALA A 54 5.11 9.89 -4.18
CA ALA A 54 4.34 10.59 -5.20
C ALA A 54 3.62 11.82 -4.62
N SER A 55 3.65 12.95 -5.34
CA SER A 55 2.96 14.19 -4.97
C SER A 55 1.47 14.20 -5.31
N GLN A 56 1.04 13.31 -6.21
CA GLN A 56 -0.35 13.17 -6.64
C GLN A 56 -0.65 11.76 -7.13
N VAL A 57 -1.91 11.34 -7.01
CA VAL A 57 -2.36 10.01 -7.43
C VAL A 57 -3.69 10.14 -8.15
N LYS A 58 -3.80 9.56 -9.35
CA LYS A 58 -5.04 9.47 -10.10
C LYS A 58 -5.84 8.24 -9.67
N CYS A 59 -7.10 8.43 -9.30
CA CYS A 59 -7.99 7.33 -8.93
C CYS A 59 -8.30 6.47 -10.16
N SER A 60 -8.08 5.16 -10.06
CA SER A 60 -8.45 4.23 -11.12
C SER A 60 -9.97 4.07 -11.28
N SER A 61 -10.74 4.29 -10.20
CA SER A 61 -12.20 4.13 -10.20
C SER A 61 -12.94 5.34 -10.78
N CYS A 62 -12.60 6.56 -10.36
CA CYS A 62 -13.32 7.78 -10.77
C CYS A 62 -12.47 8.81 -11.53
N GLN A 63 -11.21 8.50 -11.82
CA GLN A 63 -10.26 9.36 -12.54
C GLN A 63 -9.87 10.67 -11.83
N PHE A 64 -10.42 10.97 -10.65
CA PHE A 64 -10.05 12.13 -9.84
C PHE A 64 -8.59 12.09 -9.39
N VAL A 65 -7.89 13.22 -9.48
CA VAL A 65 -6.49 13.37 -9.03
C VAL A 65 -6.46 13.90 -7.60
N THR A 66 -5.93 13.10 -6.68
CA THR A 66 -5.74 13.49 -5.28
C THR A 66 -4.30 13.93 -5.07
N LYS A 67 -4.09 15.16 -4.60
CA LYS A 67 -2.77 15.65 -4.16
C LYS A 67 -2.41 15.00 -2.82
N ILE A 68 -1.16 14.60 -2.67
CA ILE A 68 -0.65 14.01 -1.44
C ILE A 68 -0.02 15.13 -0.61
N GLU A 69 -0.61 15.38 0.54
CA GLU A 69 -0.18 16.40 1.50
C GLU A 69 -0.15 15.79 2.91
N GLU A 70 0.46 16.47 3.87
CA GLU A 70 0.64 15.94 5.22
C GLU A 70 -0.67 15.49 5.88
N HIS A 71 -1.79 16.16 5.58
CA HIS A 71 -3.10 15.87 6.16
C HIS A 71 -3.77 14.60 5.63
N ASN A 72 -3.40 14.10 4.44
CA ASN A 72 -4.02 12.94 3.82
C ASN A 72 -3.03 11.80 3.50
N LYS A 73 -1.74 12.05 3.72
CA LYS A 73 -0.68 11.06 3.63
C LYS A 73 -0.85 10.04 4.76
N ARG A 74 -1.01 8.77 4.39
CA ARG A 74 -0.90 7.67 5.35
C ARG A 74 0.56 7.23 5.49
N PRO A 75 0.95 6.72 6.66
CA PRO A 75 2.26 6.08 6.81
C PRO A 75 2.40 4.90 5.84
N PRO A 76 3.64 4.49 5.52
CA PRO A 76 3.89 3.32 4.67
C PRO A 76 3.13 2.08 5.16
N TRP A 77 2.74 1.22 4.22
CA TRP A 77 1.93 0.03 4.50
C TRP A 77 2.56 -0.90 5.56
N SER A 78 3.89 -0.95 5.65
CA SER A 78 4.63 -1.68 6.69
C SER A 78 4.25 -1.25 8.12
N VAL A 79 4.11 0.06 8.35
CA VAL A 79 3.75 0.63 9.67
C VAL A 79 2.28 0.35 9.99
N GLN A 80 1.39 0.50 9.01
CA GLN A 80 -0.04 0.31 9.23
C GLN A 80 -0.39 -1.16 9.54
N GLN A 81 0.30 -2.11 8.91
CA GLN A 81 0.14 -3.54 9.25
C GLN A 81 0.55 -3.86 10.69
N GLN A 82 1.53 -3.15 11.25
CA GLN A 82 1.95 -3.36 12.64
C GLN A 82 0.92 -2.83 13.63
N GLN A 83 0.26 -1.71 13.31
CA GLN A 83 -0.80 -1.13 14.15
C GLN A 83 -2.12 -1.93 14.09
N GLY A 84 -2.35 -2.71 13.02
CA GLY A 84 -3.50 -3.61 12.89
C GLY A 84 -3.38 -4.92 13.67
N LYS A 85 -2.23 -5.22 14.31
CA LYS A 85 -2.14 -6.33 15.27
C LYS A 85 -2.78 -5.90 16.59
N PRO A 86 -3.76 -6.65 17.14
CA PRO A 86 -4.22 -6.40 18.49
C PRO A 86 -3.01 -6.43 19.43
N THR A 87 -2.79 -5.33 20.14
CA THR A 87 -1.82 -5.32 21.23
C THR A 87 -2.30 -6.35 22.27
N PRO A 88 -1.44 -7.27 22.74
CA PRO A 88 -1.82 -8.09 23.89
C PRO A 88 -2.11 -7.14 25.06
N PRO A 89 -3.17 -7.39 25.86
CA PRO A 89 -3.54 -6.50 26.93
C PRO A 89 -2.35 -6.32 27.87
N LYS A 90 -1.97 -5.06 28.11
CA LYS A 90 -0.99 -4.72 29.15
C LYS A 90 -1.54 -5.23 30.47
N SER A 91 -0.88 -6.23 31.06
CA SER A 91 -1.16 -6.67 32.42
C SER A 91 -1.03 -5.47 33.35
N ILE A 92 -2.16 -5.02 33.89
CA ILE A 92 -2.19 -4.10 35.02
C ILE A 92 -1.61 -4.88 36.21
N SER A 93 -0.38 -4.56 36.60
CA SER A 93 0.14 -4.95 37.91
C SER A 93 -0.66 -4.18 38.95
N LYS A 94 -1.64 -4.84 39.56
CA LYS A 94 -2.26 -4.36 40.80
C LYS A 94 -1.17 -4.30 41.87
N GLN A 95 -0.78 -3.10 42.29
CA GLN A 95 -0.08 -2.91 43.55
C GLN A 95 -1.11 -2.99 44.67
N SER A 96 -1.03 -4.05 45.47
CA SER A 96 -1.63 -4.09 46.80
C SER A 96 -0.92 -3.09 47.70
N THR A 97 -1.70 -2.33 48.46
CA THR A 97 -1.33 -1.89 49.80
C THR A 97 -2.46 -2.30 50.72
#